data_AF-A0A0E3YXA7-F1
#
_entry.id   AF-A0A0E3YXA7-F1
#
_cell.length_a   1.000
_cell.length_b   1.000
_cell.length_c   1.000
_cell.angle_alpha   90.00
_cell.angle_beta   90.00
_cell.angle_gamma   90.00
#
_symmetry.space_group_name_H-M   'P 1'
#
loop_
_entity.id
_entity.type
_entity.pdbx_description
1 polymer ?
#
loop_
_entity_poly.entity_id
_entity_poly.type
_entity_poly.pdbx_seq_one_letter_code
_entity_poly.pdbx_strand_id
1 'polypeptide(L)'
;MALGLSAVLPVSLLCAAEPANAVEGRLRDSLRATTLQLRDAQTQVSNLQAAQADSDQKIKDQAAQVAALIKQGAADRDAAQKTIAEAKELAARQAAEIERLKTDLAAWKVSRQQIAEVAETKEAERAKLEARGIELDRQVEDQQRKNAAAIKLGLEILQRYEKFSLGEALTAREPFVGTTRVKLQNLIQDYQDKLIDQTIKP
;
A
#
# COMPACT_ATOMS: atom_id res chain seq x y z
N MET A 1 -72.53 -141.33 -15.90
CA MET A 1 -72.95 -142.01 -14.65
C MET A 1 -72.66 -141.09 -13.48
N ALA A 2 -73.64 -140.93 -12.58
CA ALA A 2 -73.61 -140.31 -11.24
C ALA A 2 -73.19 -138.82 -11.17
N LEU A 3 -74.11 -137.88 -10.84
CA LEU A 3 -74.52 -137.45 -9.48
C LEU A 3 -73.30 -136.97 -8.66
N GLY A 4 -73.17 -135.75 -8.14
CA GLY A 4 -74.04 -134.60 -7.92
C GLY A 4 -73.43 -133.74 -6.79
N LEU A 5 -74.07 -132.60 -6.48
CA LEU A 5 -74.00 -131.78 -5.25
C LEU A 5 -73.05 -130.55 -5.15
N SER A 6 -73.70 -129.37 -5.00
CA SER A 6 -73.49 -128.27 -4.01
C SER A 6 -72.10 -127.63 -3.79
N ALA A 7 -71.91 -126.33 -3.49
CA ALA A 7 -72.77 -125.21 -3.13
C ALA A 7 -71.99 -123.89 -3.32
N VAL A 8 -72.69 -122.77 -3.13
CA VAL A 8 -72.38 -121.38 -3.49
C VAL A 8 -71.91 -120.54 -2.28
N LEU A 9 -71.20 -119.41 -2.55
CA LEU A 9 -70.99 -118.16 -1.75
C LEU A 9 -69.74 -118.05 -0.79
N PRO A 10 -69.22 -116.81 -0.51
CA PRO A 10 -67.81 -116.40 -0.70
C PRO A 10 -67.23 -115.56 0.48
N VAL A 11 -66.25 -114.70 0.15
CA VAL A 11 -65.71 -113.49 0.81
C VAL A 11 -64.42 -113.63 1.64
N SER A 12 -63.42 -112.84 1.21
CA SER A 12 -62.48 -112.00 1.99
C SER A 12 -61.01 -112.41 1.98
N LEU A 13 -60.20 -111.49 1.42
CA LEU A 13 -58.86 -110.98 1.85
C LEU A 13 -57.80 -112.04 2.25
N LEU A 14 -56.58 -112.08 1.72
CA LEU A 14 -55.59 -111.00 1.64
C LEU A 14 -54.33 -111.50 0.89
N CYS A 15 -53.51 -110.55 0.41
CA CYS A 15 -52.04 -110.56 0.24
C CYS A 15 -51.34 -111.25 -0.96
N ALA A 16 -50.85 -110.38 -1.87
CA ALA A 16 -49.42 -110.03 -2.12
C ALA A 16 -48.47 -110.95 -2.92
N ALA A 17 -48.09 -110.47 -4.11
CA ALA A 17 -46.76 -110.43 -4.75
C ALA A 17 -46.85 -109.26 -5.79
N GLU A 18 -45.98 -108.25 -5.92
CA GLU A 18 -44.53 -108.25 -6.20
C GLU A 18 -43.89 -106.83 -6.00
N PRO A 19 -42.71 -106.70 -5.34
CA PRO A 19 -42.07 -105.41 -4.99
C PRO A 19 -40.80 -105.03 -5.78
N ALA A 20 -40.50 -105.62 -6.95
CA ALA A 20 -39.22 -105.39 -7.66
C ALA A 20 -39.16 -104.11 -8.53
N ASN A 21 -40.25 -103.77 -9.26
CA ASN A 21 -40.26 -102.62 -10.21
C ASN A 21 -40.38 -101.24 -9.54
N ALA A 22 -40.96 -101.15 -8.34
CA ALA A 22 -41.18 -99.88 -7.63
C ALA A 22 -39.89 -99.34 -6.98
N VAL A 23 -38.99 -100.22 -6.55
CA VAL A 23 -37.69 -99.85 -5.97
C VAL A 23 -36.75 -99.34 -7.05
N GLU A 24 -36.73 -99.99 -8.21
CA GLU A 24 -35.89 -99.56 -9.34
C GLU A 24 -36.32 -98.21 -9.92
N GLY A 25 -37.63 -97.94 -10.02
CA GLY A 25 -38.15 -96.62 -10.42
C GLY A 25 -37.72 -95.49 -9.48
N ARG A 26 -37.82 -95.72 -8.15
CA ARG A 26 -37.37 -94.76 -7.13
C ARG A 26 -35.86 -94.52 -7.18
N LEU A 27 -35.06 -95.54 -7.45
CA LEU A 27 -33.61 -95.41 -7.63
C LEU A 27 -33.27 -94.56 -8.87
N ARG A 28 -34.00 -94.74 -9.98
CA ARG A 28 -33.81 -93.93 -11.19
C ARG A 28 -34.24 -92.46 -10.98
N ASP A 29 -35.33 -92.22 -10.28
CA ASP A 29 -35.78 -90.85 -9.99
C ASP A 29 -34.86 -90.16 -8.98
N SER A 30 -34.34 -90.89 -7.99
CA SER A 30 -33.27 -90.41 -7.09
C SER A 30 -32.00 -90.06 -7.87
N LEU A 31 -31.58 -90.92 -8.80
CA LEU A 31 -30.41 -90.68 -9.65
C LEU A 31 -30.61 -89.45 -10.56
N ARG A 32 -31.81 -89.25 -11.10
CA ARG A 32 -32.13 -88.04 -11.88
C ARG A 32 -32.10 -86.79 -11.02
N ALA A 33 -32.68 -86.84 -9.82
CA ALA A 33 -32.68 -85.74 -8.87
C ALA A 33 -31.25 -85.36 -8.44
N THR A 34 -30.38 -86.34 -8.15
CA THR A 34 -28.98 -86.08 -7.80
C THR A 34 -28.17 -85.56 -8.99
N THR A 35 -28.47 -86.02 -10.22
CA THR A 35 -27.84 -85.49 -11.44
C THR A 35 -28.23 -84.03 -11.70
N LEU A 36 -29.50 -83.67 -11.47
CA LEU A 36 -29.97 -82.28 -11.57
C LEU A 36 -29.33 -81.40 -10.50
N GLN A 37 -29.29 -81.85 -9.24
CA GLN A 37 -28.61 -81.14 -8.16
C GLN A 37 -27.11 -80.94 -8.43
N LEU A 38 -26.43 -81.94 -8.99
CA LEU A 38 -25.02 -81.82 -9.37
C LEU A 38 -24.84 -80.77 -10.48
N ARG A 39 -25.73 -80.74 -11.48
CA ARG A 39 -25.70 -79.74 -12.55
C ARG A 39 -26.00 -78.33 -12.02
N ASP A 40 -26.95 -78.19 -11.11
CA ASP A 40 -27.30 -76.91 -10.47
C ASP A 40 -26.14 -76.42 -9.60
N ALA A 41 -25.54 -77.30 -8.80
CA ALA A 41 -24.36 -77.00 -8.00
C ALA A 41 -23.16 -76.61 -8.89
N GLN A 42 -22.94 -77.32 -10.01
CA GLN A 42 -21.89 -76.97 -10.97
C GLN A 42 -22.12 -75.59 -11.60
N THR A 43 -23.37 -75.26 -11.91
CA THR A 43 -23.75 -73.93 -12.44
C THR A 43 -23.54 -72.84 -11.39
N GLN A 44 -23.91 -73.11 -10.13
CA GLN A 44 -23.66 -72.19 -9.01
C GLN A 44 -22.17 -71.97 -8.75
N VAL A 45 -21.34 -73.02 -8.81
CA VAL A 45 -19.87 -72.89 -8.70
C VAL A 45 -19.32 -72.03 -9.82
N SER A 46 -19.76 -72.24 -11.07
CA SER A 46 -19.35 -71.39 -12.20
C SER A 46 -19.76 -69.94 -12.02
N ASN A 47 -20.97 -69.68 -11.52
CA ASN A 47 -21.48 -68.33 -11.27
C ASN A 47 -20.72 -67.64 -10.12
N LEU A 48 -20.44 -68.36 -9.04
CA LEU A 48 -19.66 -67.84 -7.90
C LEU A 48 -18.20 -67.57 -8.29
N GLN A 49 -17.58 -68.44 -9.09
CA GLN A 49 -16.24 -68.21 -9.62
C GLN A 49 -16.17 -66.96 -10.51
N ALA A 50 -17.18 -66.76 -11.37
CA ALA A 50 -17.28 -65.54 -12.18
C ALA A 50 -17.48 -64.28 -11.31
N ALA A 51 -18.38 -64.32 -10.32
CA ALA A 51 -18.61 -63.22 -9.39
C ALA A 51 -17.37 -62.90 -8.53
N GLN A 52 -16.61 -63.93 -8.13
CA GLN A 52 -15.37 -63.77 -7.39
C GLN A 52 -14.28 -63.14 -8.25
N ALA A 53 -14.13 -63.56 -9.51
CA ALA A 53 -13.21 -62.93 -10.46
C ALA A 53 -13.56 -61.45 -10.70
N ASP A 54 -14.85 -61.13 -10.85
CA ASP A 54 -15.32 -59.74 -10.99
C ASP A 54 -15.05 -58.89 -9.74
N SER A 55 -15.26 -59.46 -8.55
CA SER A 55 -14.97 -58.78 -7.28
C SER A 55 -13.47 -58.55 -7.09
N ASP A 56 -12.64 -59.56 -7.39
CA ASP A 56 -11.18 -59.45 -7.32
C ASP A 56 -10.66 -58.41 -8.30
N GLN A 57 -11.26 -58.30 -9.49
CA GLN A 57 -10.93 -57.27 -10.46
C GLN A 57 -11.29 -55.87 -9.92
N LYS A 58 -12.50 -55.69 -9.38
CA LYS A 58 -12.92 -54.41 -8.78
C LYS A 58 -12.04 -53.99 -7.61
N ILE A 59 -11.63 -54.93 -6.75
CA ILE A 59 -10.72 -54.66 -5.62
C ILE A 59 -9.37 -54.18 -6.14
N LYS A 60 -8.82 -54.82 -7.18
CA LYS A 60 -7.56 -54.39 -7.82
C LYS A 60 -7.68 -53.00 -8.42
N ASP A 61 -8.76 -52.73 -9.15
CA ASP A 61 -8.99 -51.43 -9.79
C ASP A 61 -9.16 -50.31 -8.75
N GLN A 62 -9.93 -50.57 -7.68
CA GLN A 62 -10.09 -49.63 -6.57
C GLN A 62 -8.80 -49.43 -5.79
N ALA A 63 -8.01 -50.48 -5.54
CA ALA A 63 -6.71 -50.36 -4.90
C ALA A 63 -5.74 -49.52 -5.72
N ALA A 64 -5.75 -49.68 -7.06
CA ALA A 64 -4.96 -48.87 -7.97
C ALA A 64 -5.41 -47.40 -7.95
N GLN A 65 -6.73 -47.13 -7.94
CA GLN A 65 -7.27 -45.77 -7.83
C GLN A 65 -6.90 -45.10 -6.50
N VAL A 66 -7.03 -45.81 -5.38
CA VAL A 66 -6.65 -45.29 -4.05
C VAL A 66 -5.16 -44.98 -4.00
N ALA A 67 -4.30 -45.87 -4.53
CA ALA A 67 -2.86 -45.62 -4.62
C ALA A 67 -2.54 -44.38 -5.47
N ALA A 68 -3.23 -44.21 -6.60
CA ALA A 68 -3.07 -43.04 -7.47
C ALA A 68 -3.51 -41.75 -6.76
N LEU A 69 -4.66 -41.76 -6.09
CA LEU A 69 -5.17 -40.61 -5.34
C LEU A 69 -4.27 -40.24 -4.15
N ILE A 70 -3.70 -41.23 -3.44
CA ILE A 70 -2.73 -40.98 -2.37
C ILE A 70 -1.48 -40.29 -2.93
N LYS A 71 -0.96 -40.79 -4.05
CA LYS A 71 0.22 -40.20 -4.71
C LYS A 71 -0.05 -38.78 -5.18
N GLN A 72 -1.21 -38.56 -5.81
CA GLN A 72 -1.62 -37.22 -6.26
C GLN A 72 -1.82 -36.29 -5.07
N GLY A 73 -2.51 -36.71 -4.02
CA GLY A 73 -2.74 -35.90 -2.83
C GLY A 73 -1.44 -35.53 -2.09
N ALA A 74 -0.42 -36.39 -2.13
CA ALA A 74 0.91 -36.05 -1.62
C ALA A 74 1.57 -34.96 -2.48
N ALA A 75 1.59 -35.13 -3.81
CA ALA A 75 2.15 -34.15 -4.73
C ALA A 75 1.45 -32.78 -4.65
N ASP A 76 0.12 -32.77 -4.57
CA ASP A 76 -0.68 -31.55 -4.45
C ASP A 76 -0.41 -30.83 -3.12
N ARG A 77 -0.24 -31.58 -2.02
CA ARG A 77 0.13 -31.00 -0.73
C ARG A 77 1.50 -30.35 -0.77
N ASP A 78 2.49 -31.02 -1.36
CA ASP A 78 3.84 -30.47 -1.47
C ASP A 78 3.86 -29.20 -2.34
N ALA A 79 3.14 -29.20 -3.46
CA ALA A 79 2.98 -28.05 -4.32
C ALA A 79 2.25 -26.88 -3.62
N ALA A 80 1.19 -27.17 -2.88
CA ALA A 80 0.45 -26.19 -2.10
C ALA A 80 1.32 -25.59 -0.99
N GLN A 81 2.08 -26.41 -0.26
CA GLN A 81 3.00 -25.93 0.79
C GLN A 81 4.07 -25.01 0.22
N LYS A 82 4.66 -25.35 -0.92
CA LYS A 82 5.63 -24.50 -1.61
C LYS A 82 5.01 -23.16 -2.02
N THR A 83 3.84 -23.19 -2.63
CA THR A 83 3.13 -21.97 -3.06
C THR A 83 2.76 -21.08 -1.86
N ILE A 84 2.32 -21.67 -0.75
CA ILE A 84 2.01 -20.93 0.48
C ILE A 84 3.28 -20.30 1.07
N ALA A 85 4.40 -21.01 1.06
CA ALA A 85 5.67 -20.48 1.54
C ALA A 85 6.13 -19.28 0.69
N GLU A 86 6.09 -19.41 -0.64
CA GLU A 86 6.42 -18.33 -1.59
C GLU A 86 5.48 -17.12 -1.42
N ALA A 87 4.18 -17.36 -1.29
CA ALA A 87 3.19 -16.30 -1.08
C ALA A 87 3.42 -15.56 0.26
N LYS A 88 3.76 -16.28 1.33
CA LYS A 88 4.10 -15.67 2.63
C LYS A 88 5.37 -14.84 2.54
N GLU A 89 6.39 -15.32 1.85
CA GLU A 89 7.62 -14.58 1.65
C GLU A 89 7.38 -13.30 0.84
N LEU A 90 6.60 -13.39 -0.25
CA LEU A 90 6.22 -12.23 -1.05
C LEU A 90 5.42 -11.21 -0.22
N ALA A 91 4.44 -11.67 0.56
CA ALA A 91 3.66 -10.79 1.43
C ALA A 91 4.53 -10.08 2.47
N ALA A 92 5.50 -10.78 3.07
CA ALA A 92 6.45 -10.19 4.01
C ALA A 92 7.34 -9.12 3.34
N ARG A 93 7.85 -9.41 2.13
CA ARG A 93 8.64 -8.45 1.35
C ARG A 93 7.82 -7.20 0.98
N GLN A 94 6.60 -7.39 0.52
CA GLN A 94 5.69 -6.28 0.19
C GLN A 94 5.34 -5.44 1.42
N ALA A 95 5.08 -6.07 2.56
CA ALA A 95 4.83 -5.34 3.81
C ALA A 95 6.03 -4.48 4.22
N ALA A 96 7.25 -5.03 4.14
CA ALA A 96 8.47 -4.28 4.43
C ALA A 96 8.69 -3.11 3.44
N GLU A 97 8.42 -3.32 2.15
CA GLU A 97 8.52 -2.28 1.14
C GLU A 97 7.50 -1.16 1.35
N ILE A 98 6.25 -1.50 1.70
CA ILE A 98 5.21 -0.53 2.03
C ILE A 98 5.63 0.34 3.23
N GLU A 99 6.18 -0.25 4.29
CA GLU A 99 6.66 0.50 5.45
C GLU A 99 7.84 1.41 5.08
N ARG A 100 8.80 0.93 4.26
CA ARG A 100 9.88 1.77 3.74
C ARG A 100 9.34 2.97 2.96
N LEU A 101 8.43 2.72 2.02
CA LEU A 101 7.83 3.77 1.18
C LEU A 101 7.03 4.78 2.02
N LYS A 102 6.35 4.35 3.08
CA LYS A 102 5.66 5.25 4.01
C LYS A 102 6.66 6.17 4.73
N THR A 103 7.77 5.62 5.21
CA THR A 103 8.84 6.40 5.85
C THR A 103 9.45 7.40 4.88
N ASP A 104 9.78 6.97 3.65
CA ASP A 104 10.35 7.84 2.62
C ASP A 104 9.39 8.98 2.25
N LEU A 105 8.09 8.68 2.11
CA LEU A 105 7.05 9.66 1.82
C LEU A 105 6.91 10.67 2.96
N ALA A 106 6.94 10.22 4.21
CA ALA A 106 6.92 11.11 5.38
C ALA A 106 8.15 12.02 5.40
N ALA A 107 9.35 11.48 5.17
CA ALA A 107 10.58 12.26 5.09
C ALA A 107 10.54 13.30 3.96
N TRP A 108 10.02 12.93 2.79
CA TRP A 108 9.87 13.83 1.66
C TRP A 108 8.89 14.98 1.94
N LYS A 109 7.78 14.70 2.64
CA LYS A 109 6.83 15.73 3.09
C LYS A 109 7.49 16.74 4.03
N VAL A 110 8.24 16.26 5.03
CA VAL A 110 8.97 17.11 5.97
C VAL A 110 10.00 17.96 5.24
N SER A 111 10.81 17.36 4.37
CA SER A 111 11.82 18.08 3.59
C SER A 111 11.19 19.14 2.68
N ARG A 112 10.09 18.83 2.00
CA ARG A 112 9.34 19.79 1.19
C ARG A 112 8.85 20.97 2.02
N GLN A 113 8.32 20.71 3.21
CA GLN A 113 7.84 21.77 4.11
C GLN A 113 9.00 22.68 4.58
N GLN A 114 10.14 22.08 4.94
CA GLN A 114 11.34 22.83 5.32
C GLN A 114 11.86 23.69 4.17
N ILE A 115 11.89 23.17 2.93
CA ILE A 115 12.31 23.95 1.76
C ILE A 115 11.36 25.12 1.51
N ALA A 116 10.04 24.92 1.66
CA ALA A 116 9.06 25.98 1.52
C ALA A 116 9.27 27.08 2.58
N GLU A 117 9.46 26.71 3.84
CA GLU A 117 9.72 27.66 4.93
C GLU A 117 11.03 28.42 4.71
N VAL A 118 12.10 27.75 4.27
CA VAL A 118 13.37 28.40 3.93
C VAL A 118 13.20 29.36 2.74
N ALA A 119 12.41 29.00 1.74
CA ALA A 119 12.15 29.88 0.61
C ALA A 119 11.36 31.13 1.04
N GLU A 120 10.30 30.98 1.84
CA GLU A 120 9.49 32.10 2.35
C GLU A 120 10.30 33.03 3.23
N THR A 121 11.09 32.48 4.16
CA THR A 121 11.96 33.28 5.03
C THR A 121 13.01 34.04 4.23
N LYS A 122 13.63 33.40 3.24
CA LYS A 122 14.61 34.06 2.36
C LYS A 122 13.99 35.16 1.52
N GLU A 123 12.76 34.98 1.05
CA GLU A 123 12.06 36.01 0.29
C GLU A 123 11.67 37.20 1.16
N ALA A 124 11.21 36.95 2.40
CA ALA A 124 10.95 38.00 3.37
C ALA A 124 12.23 38.77 3.75
N GLU A 125 13.36 38.07 3.92
CA GLU A 125 14.67 38.70 4.16
C GLU A 125 15.10 39.57 2.97
N ARG A 126 14.93 39.08 1.73
CA ARG A 126 15.23 39.86 0.51
C ARG A 126 14.40 41.13 0.43
N ALA A 127 13.08 41.03 0.61
CA ALA A 127 12.18 42.19 0.58
C ALA A 127 12.55 43.23 1.65
N LYS A 128 12.93 42.78 2.86
CA LYS A 128 13.39 43.67 3.94
C LYS A 128 14.71 44.36 3.60
N LEU A 129 15.65 43.62 3.01
CA LEU A 129 16.94 44.18 2.57
C LEU A 129 16.77 45.18 1.44
N GLU A 130 15.90 44.89 0.47
CA GLU A 130 15.57 45.79 -0.63
C GLU A 130 14.93 47.09 -0.11
N ALA A 131 13.94 46.98 0.79
CA ALA A 131 13.33 48.16 1.42
C ALA A 131 14.36 48.99 2.20
N ARG A 132 15.29 48.35 2.91
CA ARG A 132 16.37 49.05 3.61
C ARG A 132 17.37 49.70 2.66
N GLY A 133 17.64 49.07 1.50
CA GLY A 133 18.44 49.64 0.43
C GLY A 133 17.84 50.95 -0.07
N ILE A 134 16.55 50.94 -0.43
CA ILE A 134 15.83 52.14 -0.89
C ILE A 134 15.85 53.26 0.17
N GLU A 135 15.65 52.92 1.45
CA GLU A 135 15.69 53.90 2.53
C GLU A 135 17.10 54.51 2.69
N LEU A 136 18.15 53.68 2.63
CA LEU A 136 19.53 54.15 2.70
C LEU A 136 19.88 55.03 1.49
N ASP A 137 19.47 54.65 0.28
CA ASP A 137 19.70 55.44 -0.93
C ASP A 137 19.06 56.83 -0.81
N ARG A 138 17.82 56.90 -0.32
CA ARG A 138 17.14 58.19 -0.05
C ARG A 138 17.85 59.02 1.01
N GLN A 139 18.34 58.38 2.08
CA GLN A 139 19.11 59.08 3.12
C GLN A 139 20.42 59.63 2.57
N VAL A 140 21.13 58.86 1.74
CA VAL A 140 22.36 59.31 1.08
C VAL A 140 22.08 60.47 0.14
N GLU A 141 21.05 60.40 -0.69
CA GLU A 141 20.64 61.50 -1.57
C GLU A 141 20.31 62.78 -0.78
N ASP A 142 19.57 62.65 0.32
CA ASP A 142 19.22 63.80 1.16
C ASP A 142 20.45 64.42 1.84
N GLN A 143 21.34 63.57 2.37
CA GLN A 143 22.61 64.01 2.97
C GLN A 143 23.51 64.69 1.94
N GLN A 144 23.58 64.18 0.71
CA GLN A 144 24.33 64.81 -0.38
C GLN A 144 23.75 66.18 -0.73
N ARG A 145 22.42 66.33 -0.82
CA ARG A 145 21.77 67.62 -1.07
C ARG A 145 22.06 68.62 0.05
N LYS A 146 21.92 68.22 1.32
CA LYS A 146 22.22 69.06 2.49
C LYS A 146 23.68 69.47 2.55
N ASN A 147 24.60 68.56 2.26
CA ASN A 147 26.02 68.87 2.21
C ASN A 147 26.32 69.89 1.11
N ALA A 148 25.79 69.70 -0.11
CA ALA A 148 25.95 70.67 -1.20
C ALA A 148 25.37 72.05 -0.82
N ALA A 149 24.22 72.09 -0.15
CA ALA A 149 23.61 73.33 0.33
C ALA A 149 24.45 74.01 1.44
N ALA A 150 25.00 73.23 2.38
CA ALA A 150 25.88 73.72 3.44
C ALA A 150 27.19 74.30 2.87
N ILE A 151 27.80 73.64 1.89
CA ILE A 151 28.99 74.16 1.19
C ILE A 151 28.67 75.48 0.49
N LYS A 152 27.54 75.54 -0.23
CA LYS A 152 27.09 76.78 -0.88
C LYS A 152 26.89 77.91 0.13
N LEU A 153 26.24 77.62 1.25
CA LEU A 153 26.05 78.58 2.34
C LEU A 153 27.38 79.08 2.91
N GLY A 154 28.34 78.17 3.12
CA GLY A 154 29.70 78.52 3.58
C GLY A 154 30.41 79.45 2.60
N LEU A 155 30.32 79.19 1.29
CA LEU A 155 30.86 80.06 0.25
C LEU A 155 30.17 81.44 0.24
N GLU A 156 28.85 81.50 0.42
CA GLU A 156 28.11 82.76 0.52
C GLU A 156 28.56 83.59 1.73
N ILE A 157 28.81 82.95 2.89
CA ILE A 157 29.33 83.61 4.10
C ILE A 157 30.72 84.18 3.82
N LEU A 158 31.63 83.39 3.24
CA LEU A 158 32.99 83.83 2.91
C LEU A 158 32.99 85.01 1.93
N GLN A 159 32.19 84.95 0.87
CA GLN A 159 32.05 86.04 -0.10
C GLN A 159 31.50 87.32 0.53
N ARG A 160 30.53 87.21 1.46
CA ARG A 160 30.03 88.38 2.19
C ARG A 160 31.08 88.95 3.13
N TYR A 161 31.84 88.10 3.83
CA TYR A 161 32.92 88.54 4.69
C TYR A 161 34.03 89.26 3.89
N GLU A 162 34.40 88.75 2.72
CA GLU A 162 35.34 89.39 1.81
C GLU A 162 34.85 90.78 1.34
N LYS A 163 33.60 90.87 0.86
CA LYS A 163 32.99 92.14 0.45
C LYS A 163 32.88 93.14 1.60
N PHE A 164 32.54 92.65 2.79
CA PHE A 164 32.48 93.46 4.00
C PHE A 164 33.86 93.98 4.36
N SER A 165 34.91 93.14 4.36
CA SER A 165 36.30 93.57 4.59
C SER A 165 36.78 94.62 3.58
N LEU A 166 36.43 94.47 2.29
CA LEU A 166 36.79 95.43 1.24
C LEU A 166 36.02 96.76 1.36
N GLY A 167 34.71 96.70 1.64
CA GLY A 167 33.87 97.89 1.82
C GLY A 167 34.16 98.63 3.13
N GLU A 168 34.49 97.88 4.18
CA GLU A 168 34.79 98.40 5.50
C GLU A 168 36.21 98.96 5.60
N ALA A 169 37.18 98.40 4.87
CA ALA A 169 38.49 99.04 4.69
C ALA A 169 38.38 100.43 4.02
N LEU A 170 37.34 100.66 3.19
CA LEU A 170 37.04 101.97 2.60
C LEU A 170 36.30 102.90 3.59
N THR A 171 35.49 102.37 4.51
CA THR A 171 34.72 103.16 5.51
C THR A 171 35.33 103.21 6.92
N ALA A 172 36.48 102.57 7.16
CA ALA A 172 37.19 102.44 8.46
C ALA A 172 37.55 103.76 9.18
N ARG A 173 37.07 104.90 8.70
CA ARG A 173 37.12 106.19 9.39
C ARG A 173 35.95 106.42 10.36
N GLU A 174 34.93 105.57 10.41
CA GLU A 174 33.82 105.72 11.37
C GLU A 174 33.65 104.49 12.30
N PRO A 175 33.50 104.70 13.63
CA PRO A 175 33.31 103.62 14.59
C PRO A 175 31.93 102.95 14.41
N PHE A 176 31.89 101.61 14.56
CA PHE A 176 30.66 100.79 14.49
C PHE A 176 29.54 101.34 15.40
N VAL A 177 28.59 102.09 14.80
CA VAL A 177 27.38 102.56 15.47
C VAL A 177 26.35 101.44 15.63
N GLY A 178 25.49 101.54 16.64
CA GLY A 178 24.60 100.47 17.11
C GLY A 178 23.68 99.84 16.04
N THR A 179 23.29 100.58 15.01
CA THR A 179 22.48 100.06 13.89
C THR A 179 23.23 99.06 13.01
N THR A 180 24.54 99.24 12.80
CA THR A 180 25.38 98.30 12.04
C THR A 180 25.61 97.02 12.85
N ARG A 181 25.76 97.13 14.18
CA ARG A 181 25.86 95.98 15.08
C ARG A 181 24.61 95.09 15.03
N VAL A 182 23.42 95.68 15.08
CA VAL A 182 22.15 94.93 15.00
C VAL A 182 22.00 94.21 13.65
N LYS A 183 22.37 94.86 12.53
CA LYS A 183 22.37 94.22 11.21
C LYS A 183 23.30 93.01 11.14
N LEU A 184 24.49 93.11 11.72
CA LEU A 184 25.44 92.00 11.79
C LEU A 184 24.91 90.85 12.64
N GLN A 185 24.30 91.16 13.80
CA GLN A 185 23.67 90.16 14.67
C GLN A 185 22.55 89.40 13.95
N ASN A 186 21.66 90.11 13.25
CA ASN A 186 20.60 89.47 12.45
C ASN A 186 21.18 88.58 11.34
N LEU A 187 22.24 89.03 10.67
CA LEU A 187 22.90 88.24 9.63
C LEU A 187 23.53 86.95 10.18
N ILE A 188 24.18 87.03 11.35
CA ILE A 188 24.74 85.86 12.04
C ILE A 188 23.62 84.89 12.40
N GLN A 189 22.51 85.39 12.94
CA GLN A 189 21.35 84.57 13.30
C GLN A 189 20.74 83.89 12.07
N ASP A 190 20.52 84.61 10.97
CA ASP A 190 20.03 84.05 9.71
C ASP A 190 20.93 82.92 9.17
N TYR A 191 22.25 83.09 9.26
CA TYR A 191 23.20 82.06 8.82
C TYR A 191 23.27 80.88 9.77
N GLN A 192 23.14 81.12 11.08
CA GLN A 192 23.07 80.08 12.09
C GLN A 192 21.83 79.20 11.88
N ASP A 193 20.66 79.81 11.63
CA ASP A 193 19.41 79.09 11.36
C ASP A 193 19.54 78.24 10.08
N LYS A 194 20.13 78.78 9.02
CA LYS A 194 20.38 78.03 7.77
C LYS A 194 21.36 76.87 7.97
N LEU A 195 22.42 77.03 8.78
CA LEU A 195 23.35 75.95 9.09
C LEU A 195 22.67 74.82 9.88
N ILE A 196 21.82 75.18 10.85
CA ILE A 196 21.05 74.21 11.63
C ILE A 196 20.08 73.43 10.71
N ASP A 197 19.43 74.10 9.76
CA ASP A 197 18.53 73.47 8.80
C ASP A 197 19.23 72.45 7.88
N GLN A 198 20.49 72.72 7.50
CA GLN A 198 21.30 71.81 6.68
C GLN A 198 22.05 70.74 7.49
N THR A 199 21.98 70.76 8.83
CA THR A 199 22.64 69.76 9.67
C THR A 199 21.98 68.39 9.51
N ILE A 200 22.79 67.37 9.22
CA ILE A 200 22.34 65.97 9.17
C ILE A 200 21.98 65.53 10.59
N LYS A 201 20.74 65.09 10.78
CA LYS A 201 20.24 64.58 12.07
C LYS A 201 20.40 63.05 12.10
N PRO A 202 20.79 62.48 13.26
CA PRO A 202 20.93 61.04 13.43
C PRO A 202 19.59 60.30 13.43
#